data_AF-A0AAV9IHS4-F1
#
_entry.id   AF-A0AAV9IHS4-F1
#
_cell.length_a   1.000
_cell.length_b   1.000
_cell.length_c   1.000
_cell.angle_alpha   90.00
_cell.angle_beta   90.00
_cell.angle_gamma   90.00
#
_symmetry.space_group_name_H-M   'P 1'
#
loop_
_entity.id
_entity.type
_entity.pdbx_description
1 polymer ?
#
loop_
_entity_poly.entity_id
_entity_poly.type
_entity_poly.pdbx_seq_one_letter_code
_entity_poly.pdbx_strand_id
1 'polypeptide(L)'
;MLRRLSRANTDVDLTEVLLSRDSDNRTQVLSPRIAKSSRFSYLLPLCIAVCTLGLVGVFVSLFLNRKLIWFRKEANDTFLQTSLILGPRNDSSSSIYADVESRLLPQFRFITISSDDWGRFSDAIPLFPNNEWKEKNSDISIASGTPWENGTVETKEDLQRLVQLMESLNRGVPAHEKIVLTPFFIVSGPDISEMKRRGCPGSNCSYVDAPIYSGRGGFSKYPFNRDGLEAQYKELFARGFWHPEYHGRAHFNVLEWFREIQSKDSIAYKCFDLGLVCGNSYSSLRSEHSMFSSNDKDPDIEVIEYMQWISVGLHAFTEFWGYKPVVVSSPHNTWSSSLLQSIFQLGFIGAELGDNQTDLLETYNTYNHLSLMNRFRYDAFYPEFRLDSRLEQLISHINKTRFTSLLWHAQNVLSSCFDTSHLNYLSNCFVETVKKLRQLDDCHVVFLTSSELHQIRRQGWSREVWNDCLVYRNFLKKPVATNVDDLSLLLRTNETWSNRVLSVHFYSYLNDSSSFLLAHPNIISHRKGRGLLFISVQDTLILPPGSYVQVKATSE
;
A
#
# COMPACT_ATOMS: atom_id res chain seq x y z
N MET A 1 -19.17 -4.68 22.51
CA MET A 1 -18.15 -3.85 23.20
C MET A 1 -17.06 -3.33 22.26
N LEU A 2 -16.91 -3.86 21.03
CA LEU A 2 -15.99 -3.37 19.98
C LEU A 2 -16.59 -2.35 18.99
N ARG A 3 -17.77 -1.77 19.26
CA ARG A 3 -18.42 -0.74 18.39
C ARG A 3 -18.48 0.66 18.99
N ARG A 4 -17.83 0.90 20.15
CA ARG A 4 -17.87 2.20 20.85
C ARG A 4 -16.56 2.99 20.82
N LEU A 5 -15.55 2.55 20.07
CA LEU A 5 -14.28 3.28 19.93
C LEU A 5 -14.16 4.13 18.65
N SER A 6 -15.16 4.18 17.77
CA SER A 6 -15.07 4.97 16.52
C SER A 6 -15.72 6.36 16.59
N ARG A 7 -16.07 6.87 17.78
CA ARG A 7 -16.68 8.21 17.95
C ARG A 7 -16.22 8.93 19.24
N ALA A 8 -14.93 8.84 19.56
CA ALA A 8 -14.34 9.70 20.57
C ALA A 8 -13.23 10.55 19.91
N ASN A 9 -13.50 11.85 19.76
CA ASN A 9 -12.47 12.87 19.54
C ASN A 9 -11.67 13.03 20.83
N THR A 10 -10.76 12.10 21.08
CA THR A 10 -9.76 12.22 22.12
C THR A 10 -8.43 11.81 21.52
N ASP A 11 -7.50 12.75 21.43
CA ASP A 11 -6.08 12.50 21.22
C ASP A 11 -5.64 11.43 22.23
N VAL A 12 -5.50 10.19 21.75
CA VAL A 12 -4.82 9.14 22.48
C VAL A 12 -3.46 9.02 21.83
N ASP A 13 -2.46 9.55 22.53
CA ASP A 13 -1.05 9.36 22.17
C ASP A 13 -0.70 7.88 22.37
N LEU A 14 -0.53 7.16 21.27
CA LEU A 14 -0.13 5.75 21.24
C LEU A 14 1.40 5.57 21.15
N THR A 15 2.21 6.59 21.46
CA THR A 15 3.68 6.48 21.39
C THR A 15 4.35 5.77 22.56
N GLU A 16 3.65 5.39 23.63
CA GLU A 16 4.22 4.58 24.73
C GLU A 16 3.98 3.08 24.54
N VAL A 17 4.52 2.48 23.48
CA VAL A 17 4.77 1.03 23.47
C VAL A 17 6.15 0.81 22.86
N LEU A 18 7.05 0.30 23.71
CA LEU A 18 8.49 0.07 23.52
C LEU A 18 9.34 1.32 23.72
N LEU A 19 9.84 1.48 24.96
CA LEU A 19 11.26 1.72 25.30
C LEU A 19 11.35 2.09 26.79
N SER A 20 11.44 1.08 27.67
CA SER A 20 12.11 1.27 28.96
C SER A 20 12.99 0.06 29.24
N ARG A 21 14.30 0.24 29.12
CA ARG A 21 15.30 -0.64 29.72
C ARG A 21 16.01 0.19 30.76
N ASP A 22 15.72 -0.07 32.02
CA ASP A 22 16.47 0.51 33.13
C ASP A 22 17.68 -0.38 33.43
N SER A 23 18.80 0.26 33.67
CA SER A 23 20.09 -0.37 33.91
C SER A 23 20.16 -0.87 35.35
N ASP A 24 20.05 -2.18 35.58
CA ASP A 24 20.85 -2.84 36.61
C ASP A 24 20.83 -4.37 36.50
N ASN A 25 22.03 -4.92 36.44
CA ASN A 25 22.31 -6.33 36.28
C ASN A 25 22.36 -6.98 37.67
N ARG A 26 21.22 -7.42 38.22
CA ARG A 26 21.15 -8.39 39.34
C ARG A 26 19.73 -8.92 39.58
N THR A 27 19.58 -10.23 39.45
CA THR A 27 18.41 -11.00 39.87
C THR A 27 18.33 -11.06 41.41
N GLN A 28 17.36 -10.39 42.01
CA GLN A 28 16.88 -10.71 43.36
C GLN A 28 15.35 -10.67 43.43
N VAL A 29 14.78 -11.78 43.89
CA VAL A 29 13.37 -11.93 44.23
C VAL A 29 13.12 -11.23 45.56
N LEU A 30 12.31 -10.17 45.57
CA LEU A 30 11.74 -9.61 46.80
C LEU A 30 10.25 -9.32 46.64
N SER A 31 9.48 -9.96 47.52
CA SER A 31 8.04 -9.83 47.75
C SER A 31 7.65 -8.40 48.17
N PRO A 32 6.50 -7.85 47.74
CA PRO A 32 6.08 -6.52 48.18
C PRO A 32 5.51 -6.56 49.59
N ARG A 33 6.11 -5.76 50.49
CA ARG A 33 5.48 -5.32 51.74
C ARG A 33 4.36 -4.32 51.42
N ILE A 34 3.14 -4.69 51.79
CA ILE A 34 1.95 -3.84 51.72
C ILE A 34 1.95 -2.89 52.93
N ALA A 35 1.95 -1.58 52.66
CA ALA A 35 1.66 -0.55 53.65
C ALA A 35 0.14 -0.31 53.75
N LYS A 36 -0.36 -0.31 54.99
CA LYS A 36 -1.77 -0.07 55.36
C LYS A 36 -2.08 1.42 55.49
N SER A 37 -3.20 1.88 54.92
CA SER A 37 -4.11 2.87 55.52
C SER A 37 -5.46 2.79 54.79
N SER A 38 -6.49 2.11 55.31
CA SER A 38 -7.43 2.49 56.39
C SER A 38 -8.77 3.00 55.84
N ARG A 39 -9.77 2.11 55.96
CA ARG A 39 -11.21 2.33 56.25
C ARG A 39 -12.05 3.09 55.22
N PHE A 40 -12.98 2.36 54.58
CA PHE A 40 -14.43 2.51 54.83
C PHE A 40 -15.17 1.26 54.31
N SER A 41 -15.91 0.61 55.20
CA SER A 41 -16.87 -0.49 55.00
C SER A 41 -18.17 0.06 54.38
N TYR A 42 -18.94 -0.67 53.55
CA TYR A 42 -19.81 -1.81 53.93
C TYR A 42 -20.47 -2.48 52.70
N LEU A 43 -20.86 -3.75 52.92
CA LEU A 43 -21.97 -4.52 52.32
C LEU A 43 -21.76 -5.29 50.98
N LEU A 44 -21.58 -6.60 51.16
CA LEU A 44 -21.97 -7.71 50.27
C LEU A 44 -23.50 -7.71 50.02
N PRO A 45 -24.00 -8.28 48.91
CA PRO A 45 -24.54 -9.65 48.99
C PRO A 45 -24.15 -10.53 47.79
N LEU A 46 -23.68 -11.76 48.04
CA LEU A 46 -24.45 -13.02 47.93
C LEU A 46 -25.04 -13.27 46.52
N CYS A 47 -24.48 -14.22 45.78
CA CYS A 47 -25.17 -14.88 44.66
C CYS A 47 -25.12 -16.40 44.85
N ILE A 48 -26.32 -16.94 45.06
CA ILE A 48 -26.69 -18.35 45.00
C ILE A 48 -26.78 -18.73 43.51
N ALA A 49 -26.22 -19.87 43.11
CA ALA A 49 -26.49 -20.47 41.80
C ALA A 49 -27.61 -21.52 41.94
N VAL A 50 -28.73 -21.28 41.26
CA VAL A 50 -29.79 -22.27 41.05
C VAL A 50 -29.71 -22.71 39.59
N CYS A 51 -29.50 -24.00 39.35
CA CYS A 51 -29.55 -24.59 38.01
C CYS A 51 -30.96 -25.13 37.75
N THR A 52 -31.65 -24.60 36.73
CA THR A 52 -32.84 -25.23 36.15
C THR A 52 -32.54 -25.66 34.72
N LEU A 53 -32.65 -26.96 34.46
CA LEU A 53 -32.51 -27.57 33.14
C LEU A 53 -33.78 -27.32 32.29
N GLY A 54 -33.59 -26.73 31.11
CA GLY A 54 -34.60 -26.60 30.07
C GLY A 54 -33.96 -26.22 28.74
N LEU A 55 -34.01 -27.15 27.79
CA LEU A 55 -33.64 -27.13 26.36
C LEU A 55 -33.11 -25.80 25.74
N VAL A 56 -31.89 -25.91 25.20
CA VAL A 56 -31.16 -25.02 24.27
C VAL A 56 -30.61 -23.71 24.87
N GLY A 57 -29.40 -23.82 25.44
CA GLY A 57 -28.48 -22.70 25.69
C GLY A 57 -27.83 -22.73 27.06
N VAL A 58 -26.49 -22.83 27.12
CA VAL A 58 -25.73 -22.64 28.36
C VAL A 58 -25.51 -21.14 28.56
N PHE A 59 -26.09 -20.57 29.61
CA PHE A 59 -25.79 -19.21 30.06
C PHE A 59 -24.87 -19.28 31.28
N VAL A 60 -23.73 -18.59 31.22
CA VAL A 60 -22.86 -18.35 32.39
C VAL A 60 -22.99 -16.88 32.75
N SER A 61 -23.41 -16.60 33.98
CA SER A 61 -23.50 -15.25 34.53
C SER A 61 -22.38 -15.04 35.54
N LEU A 62 -21.59 -13.97 35.38
CA LEU A 62 -20.58 -13.52 36.36
C LEU A 62 -20.96 -12.11 36.84
N PHE A 63 -21.03 -11.94 38.16
CA PHE A 63 -21.29 -10.67 38.83
C PHE A 63 -19.97 -10.07 39.33
N LEU A 64 -19.54 -8.94 38.76
CA LEU A 64 -18.42 -8.15 39.27
C LEU A 64 -18.80 -6.66 39.29
N ASN A 65 -18.62 -5.99 40.43
CA ASN A 65 -18.74 -4.53 40.62
C ASN A 65 -20.00 -3.87 40.00
N ARG A 66 -21.19 -4.36 40.38
CA ARG A 66 -22.51 -3.74 40.13
C ARG A 66 -22.86 -3.46 38.66
N LYS A 67 -22.35 -4.22 37.70
CA LYS A 67 -22.93 -4.29 36.35
C LYS A 67 -23.12 -5.73 35.91
N LEU A 68 -24.36 -6.04 35.49
CA LEU A 68 -24.74 -7.32 34.91
C LEU A 68 -24.27 -7.35 33.45
N ILE A 69 -23.35 -8.26 33.11
CA ILE A 69 -22.86 -8.46 31.75
C ILE A 69 -23.44 -9.78 31.23
N TRP A 70 -24.26 -9.69 30.18
CA TRP A 70 -24.74 -10.86 29.44
C TRP A 70 -23.74 -11.19 28.33
N PHE A 71 -23.18 -12.40 28.36
CA PHE A 71 -22.50 -12.94 27.18
C PHE A 71 -23.52 -13.69 26.34
N ARG A 72 -23.90 -13.09 25.20
CA ARG A 72 -24.63 -13.79 24.15
C ARG A 72 -23.59 -14.42 23.22
N LYS A 73 -23.47 -15.74 23.22
CA LYS A 73 -22.81 -16.45 22.12
C LYS A 73 -23.82 -16.51 20.98
N GLU A 74 -23.75 -15.56 20.06
CA GLU A 74 -24.46 -15.67 18.79
C GLU A 74 -23.50 -16.13 17.69
N ALA A 75 -23.98 -17.14 16.97
CA ALA A 75 -23.44 -17.60 15.72
C ALA A 75 -23.36 -16.42 14.74
N ASN A 76 -22.14 -16.10 14.28
CA ASN A 76 -21.97 -15.24 13.12
C ASN A 76 -21.90 -16.14 11.88
N ASP A 77 -23.02 -16.16 11.16
CA ASP A 77 -23.03 -16.21 9.70
C ASP A 77 -22.28 -14.98 9.18
N THR A 78 -20.97 -15.09 9.05
CA THR A 78 -20.24 -14.42 7.98
C THR A 78 -20.06 -15.45 6.90
N PHE A 79 -20.85 -15.33 5.83
CA PHE A 79 -20.63 -16.01 4.57
C PHE A 79 -19.32 -15.44 3.97
N LEU A 80 -18.20 -15.88 4.53
CA LEU A 80 -16.89 -15.78 3.92
C LEU A 80 -16.94 -16.72 2.71
N GLN A 81 -16.96 -16.15 1.50
CA GLN A 81 -16.53 -16.83 0.28
C GLN A 81 -15.03 -17.18 0.34
N THR A 82 -14.57 -17.84 1.42
CA THR A 82 -13.27 -18.52 1.48
C THR A 82 -13.36 -20.00 1.14
N SER A 83 -14.56 -20.53 0.91
CA SER A 83 -14.75 -21.91 0.47
C SER A 83 -14.60 -22.04 -1.05
N LEU A 84 -13.42 -21.73 -1.60
CA LEU A 84 -12.96 -22.21 -2.93
C LEU A 84 -11.50 -21.83 -3.27
N ILE A 85 -10.57 -21.81 -2.32
CA ILE A 85 -9.12 -21.83 -2.63
C ILE A 85 -8.38 -22.69 -1.60
N LEU A 86 -8.78 -23.94 -1.47
CA LEU A 86 -7.92 -24.98 -0.89
C LEU A 86 -7.68 -26.00 -2.01
N GLY A 87 -6.82 -25.62 -2.95
CA GLY A 87 -6.27 -26.57 -3.91
C GLY A 87 -5.33 -27.54 -3.19
N PRO A 88 -5.24 -28.81 -3.63
CA PRO A 88 -4.30 -29.77 -3.06
C PRO A 88 -2.86 -29.25 -3.20
N ARG A 89 -2.04 -29.42 -2.15
CA ARG A 89 -0.59 -29.31 -2.24
C ARG A 89 -0.09 -30.43 -3.15
N ASN A 90 0.11 -30.14 -4.43
CA ASN A 90 0.85 -31.01 -5.33
C ASN A 90 2.33 -30.63 -5.26
N ASP A 91 3.18 -31.62 -5.00
CA ASP A 91 4.65 -31.51 -4.89
C ASP A 91 5.36 -31.20 -6.23
N SER A 92 4.64 -30.73 -7.26
CA SER A 92 5.22 -30.17 -8.47
C SER A 92 4.91 -28.68 -8.52
N SER A 93 5.96 -27.86 -8.57
CA SER A 93 5.96 -26.41 -8.66
C SER A 93 5.36 -25.86 -9.97
N SER A 94 4.31 -26.49 -10.52
CA SER A 94 3.43 -25.82 -11.47
C SER A 94 2.73 -24.71 -10.70
N SER A 95 3.19 -23.47 -10.88
CA SER A 95 2.73 -22.32 -10.11
C SER A 95 1.19 -22.29 -10.10
N ILE A 96 0.59 -21.96 -8.97
CA ILE A 96 -0.87 -21.81 -8.83
C ILE A 96 -1.46 -20.87 -9.90
N TYR A 97 -0.62 -19.98 -10.44
CA TYR A 97 -0.95 -19.05 -11.50
C TYR A 97 -1.08 -19.72 -12.87
N ALA A 98 -0.45 -20.88 -13.12
CA ALA A 98 -0.51 -21.57 -14.40
C ALA A 98 -1.95 -21.99 -14.77
N ASP A 99 -2.76 -22.42 -13.80
CA ASP A 99 -4.18 -22.71 -14.04
C ASP A 99 -4.94 -21.45 -14.48
N VAL A 100 -4.76 -20.35 -13.75
CA VAL A 100 -5.40 -19.06 -14.07
C VAL A 100 -4.97 -18.59 -15.45
N GLU A 101 -3.67 -18.62 -15.73
CA GLU A 101 -3.08 -18.24 -17.02
C GLU A 101 -3.64 -19.04 -18.19
N SER A 102 -3.87 -20.33 -18.01
CA SER A 102 -4.48 -21.20 -19.04
C SER A 102 -5.92 -20.78 -19.40
N ARG A 103 -6.63 -20.15 -18.45
CA ARG A 103 -8.02 -19.70 -18.60
C ARG A 103 -8.13 -18.26 -19.13
N LEU A 104 -7.04 -17.51 -19.15
CA LEU A 104 -7.00 -16.14 -19.64
C LEU A 104 -6.96 -16.07 -21.18
N LEU A 105 -7.51 -15.01 -21.76
CA LEU A 105 -7.56 -14.73 -23.20
C LEU A 105 -6.15 -14.49 -23.78
N PRO A 106 -5.58 -15.38 -24.60
CA PRO A 106 -4.14 -15.44 -24.89
C PRO A 106 -3.53 -14.19 -25.55
N GLN A 107 -4.35 -13.36 -26.19
CA GLN A 107 -3.93 -12.16 -26.89
C GLN A 107 -3.52 -11.00 -25.96
N PHE A 108 -3.86 -11.03 -24.67
CA PHE A 108 -3.53 -9.93 -23.75
C PHE A 108 -2.17 -10.13 -23.05
N ARG A 109 -1.41 -9.04 -22.96
CA ARG A 109 -0.24 -8.89 -22.09
C ARG A 109 -0.53 -7.80 -21.06
N PHE A 110 -0.15 -8.05 -19.81
CA PHE A 110 -0.53 -7.20 -18.69
C PHE A 110 0.68 -6.49 -18.12
N ILE A 111 0.64 -5.16 -18.10
CA ILE A 111 1.76 -4.32 -17.67
C ILE A 111 1.26 -3.35 -16.61
N THR A 112 1.95 -3.29 -15.46
CA THR A 112 1.87 -2.14 -14.54
C THR A 112 3.17 -1.36 -14.60
N ILE A 113 3.08 -0.06 -14.34
CA ILE A 113 4.24 0.81 -14.15
C ILE A 113 4.31 1.11 -12.65
N SER A 114 5.10 0.33 -11.93
CA SER A 114 5.33 0.48 -10.49
C SER A 114 6.37 1.57 -10.26
N SER A 115 6.01 2.58 -9.49
CA SER A 115 6.91 3.68 -9.16
C SER A 115 7.03 3.79 -7.66
N ASP A 116 8.19 3.51 -7.05
CA ASP A 116 8.38 3.64 -5.61
C ASP A 116 8.98 5.00 -5.23
N ASP A 117 9.22 5.18 -3.93
CA ASP A 117 9.78 6.38 -3.31
C ASP A 117 8.87 7.63 -3.26
N TRP A 118 7.56 7.51 -3.44
CA TRP A 118 6.65 8.67 -3.39
C TRP A 118 6.28 9.09 -1.97
N GLY A 119 6.07 10.40 -1.76
CA GLY A 119 5.58 10.95 -0.49
C GLY A 119 6.65 11.08 0.60
N ARG A 120 7.81 10.43 0.42
CA ARG A 120 8.90 10.40 1.39
C ARG A 120 9.54 11.79 1.53
N PHE A 121 9.92 12.12 2.76
CA PHE A 121 10.74 13.31 3.10
C PHE A 121 11.91 12.94 4.02
N SER A 122 12.12 11.65 4.21
CA SER A 122 13.19 11.06 5.01
C SER A 122 13.55 9.72 4.39
N ASP A 123 14.84 9.43 4.34
CA ASP A 123 15.40 8.19 3.79
C ASP A 123 16.65 7.82 4.62
N ALA A 124 17.23 6.65 4.35
CA ALA A 124 18.51 6.23 4.93
C ALA A 124 19.65 7.20 4.57
N ILE A 125 19.50 7.95 3.47
CA ILE A 125 20.37 9.03 3.00
C ILE A 125 19.71 10.40 3.23
N PRO A 126 20.49 11.49 3.32
CA PRO A 126 19.89 12.82 3.35
C PRO A 126 19.19 13.13 2.02
N LEU A 127 17.89 13.42 2.10
CA LEU A 127 17.16 14.01 0.97
C LEU A 127 17.35 15.51 1.05
N PHE A 128 18.00 16.08 0.03
CA PHE A 128 18.22 17.53 -0.02
C PHE A 128 17.03 18.23 -0.69
N PRO A 129 16.63 19.43 -0.23
CA PRO A 129 15.60 20.21 -0.92
C PRO A 129 15.96 20.55 -2.37
N ASN A 130 17.24 20.84 -2.62
CA ASN A 130 17.79 21.17 -3.93
C ASN A 130 19.32 21.01 -3.95
N ASN A 131 19.92 21.17 -5.13
CA ASN A 131 21.37 21.04 -5.33
C ASN A 131 22.19 22.09 -4.57
N GLU A 132 21.71 23.32 -4.42
CA GLU A 132 22.40 24.36 -3.65
C GLU A 132 22.51 23.95 -2.16
N TRP A 133 21.46 23.35 -1.61
CA TRP A 133 21.47 22.78 -0.27
C TRP A 133 22.48 21.65 -0.13
N LYS A 134 22.53 20.75 -1.12
CA LYS A 134 23.49 19.65 -1.15
C LYS A 134 24.94 20.16 -1.17
N GLU A 135 25.25 21.13 -2.02
CA GLU A 135 26.60 21.70 -2.12
C GLU A 135 27.07 22.32 -0.80
N LYS A 136 26.19 23.10 -0.14
CA LYS A 136 26.47 23.74 1.15
C LYS A 136 26.64 22.75 2.31
N ASN A 137 26.03 21.58 2.22
CA ASN A 137 26.01 20.56 3.27
C ASN A 137 26.63 19.24 2.75
N SER A 138 27.68 19.33 1.94
CA SER A 138 28.32 18.16 1.33
C SER A 138 29.02 17.26 2.35
N ASP A 139 29.30 17.75 3.56
CA ASP A 139 29.93 16.99 4.65
C ASP A 139 29.02 15.93 5.28
N ILE A 140 27.72 15.97 5.03
CA ILE A 140 26.75 14.96 5.49
C ILE A 140 26.35 13.96 4.39
N SER A 141 26.97 14.01 3.21
CA SER A 141 26.71 13.04 2.13
C SER A 141 27.34 11.68 2.45
N ILE A 142 26.51 10.64 2.54
CA ILE A 142 26.93 9.27 2.91
C ILE A 142 26.78 8.23 1.79
N ALA A 143 26.32 8.64 0.62
CA ALA A 143 26.05 7.76 -0.53
C ALA A 143 26.84 8.17 -1.79
N SER A 144 27.94 8.90 -1.60
CA SER A 144 28.75 9.48 -2.67
C SER A 144 29.18 8.43 -3.70
N GLY A 145 29.02 8.76 -4.98
CA GLY A 145 29.35 7.86 -6.09
C GLY A 145 28.28 6.80 -6.40
N THR A 146 27.11 6.89 -5.78
CA THR A 146 25.94 6.06 -6.12
C THR A 146 24.85 6.92 -6.76
N PRO A 147 23.99 6.36 -7.62
CA PRO A 147 22.85 7.11 -8.17
C PRO A 147 21.91 7.71 -7.12
N TRP A 148 21.93 7.16 -5.90
CA TRP A 148 21.11 7.61 -4.77
C TRP A 148 21.60 8.92 -4.17
N GLU A 149 22.84 9.34 -4.41
CA GLU A 149 23.39 10.58 -3.85
C GLU A 149 22.62 11.85 -4.27
N ASN A 150 21.83 11.76 -5.33
CA ASN A 150 21.00 12.85 -5.85
C ASN A 150 19.53 12.72 -5.40
N GLY A 151 19.24 11.91 -4.39
CA GLY A 151 17.91 11.78 -3.82
C GLY A 151 17.37 13.12 -3.33
N THR A 152 16.21 13.52 -3.86
CA THR A 152 15.48 14.70 -3.45
C THR A 152 14.01 14.35 -3.18
N VAL A 153 13.21 15.37 -2.87
CA VAL A 153 11.77 15.26 -2.67
C VAL A 153 11.03 15.91 -3.83
N GLU A 154 9.83 15.42 -4.13
CA GLU A 154 8.98 15.96 -5.18
C GLU A 154 8.48 17.37 -4.89
N THR A 155 8.39 18.17 -5.95
CA THR A 155 7.86 19.55 -5.96
C THR A 155 6.53 19.63 -6.70
N LYS A 156 5.86 20.79 -6.62
CA LYS A 156 4.61 21.05 -7.36
C LYS A 156 4.84 21.00 -8.86
N GLU A 157 5.96 21.54 -9.29
CA GLU A 157 6.37 21.62 -10.69
C GLU A 157 6.63 20.22 -11.26
N ASP A 158 7.22 19.32 -10.46
CA ASP A 158 7.44 17.92 -10.85
C ASP A 158 6.10 17.20 -11.13
N LEU A 159 5.12 17.35 -10.23
CA LEU A 159 3.80 16.74 -10.38
C LEU A 159 3.01 17.34 -11.54
N GLN A 160 3.10 18.65 -11.76
CA GLN A 160 2.49 19.29 -12.94
C GLN A 160 3.07 18.76 -14.25
N ARG A 161 4.39 18.58 -14.34
CA ARG A 161 5.02 17.95 -15.52
C ARG A 161 4.56 16.51 -15.69
N LEU A 162 4.43 15.76 -14.59
CA LEU A 162 3.92 14.39 -14.62
C LEU A 162 2.48 14.36 -15.17
N VAL A 163 1.59 15.25 -14.69
CA VAL A 163 0.23 15.39 -15.21
C VAL A 163 0.24 15.63 -16.73
N GLN A 164 1.03 16.59 -17.20
CA GLN A 164 1.13 16.93 -18.62
C GLN A 164 1.64 15.74 -19.46
N LEU A 165 2.65 15.03 -18.96
CA LEU A 165 3.19 13.83 -19.59
C LEU A 165 2.11 12.74 -19.71
N MET A 166 1.43 12.41 -18.61
CA MET A 166 0.39 11.39 -18.57
C MET A 166 -0.80 11.74 -19.46
N GLU A 167 -1.24 13.02 -19.45
CA GLU A 167 -2.26 13.53 -20.37
C GLU A 167 -1.88 13.33 -21.84
N SER A 168 -0.63 13.66 -22.19
CA SER A 168 -0.15 13.56 -23.57
C SER A 168 -0.14 12.11 -24.05
N LEU A 169 0.33 11.19 -23.19
CA LEU A 169 0.41 9.77 -23.49
C LEU A 169 -0.97 9.10 -23.53
N ASN A 170 -1.95 9.62 -22.80
CA ASN A 170 -3.31 9.07 -22.74
C ASN A 170 -4.31 9.75 -23.68
N ARG A 171 -3.88 10.74 -24.47
CA ARG A 171 -4.75 11.43 -25.41
C ARG A 171 -5.12 10.53 -26.59
N GLY A 172 -6.42 10.31 -26.78
CA GLY A 172 -6.95 9.58 -27.94
C GLY A 172 -6.67 8.08 -27.97
N VAL A 173 -6.09 7.51 -26.91
CA VAL A 173 -5.80 6.07 -26.83
C VAL A 173 -6.99 5.28 -26.26
N PRO A 174 -7.20 4.03 -26.69
CA PRO A 174 -8.20 3.13 -26.11
C PRO A 174 -8.00 2.93 -24.61
N ALA A 175 -9.09 2.63 -23.89
CA ALA A 175 -9.07 2.54 -22.43
C ALA A 175 -8.07 1.51 -21.87
N HIS A 176 -7.83 0.38 -22.54
CA HIS A 176 -6.86 -0.62 -22.09
C HIS A 176 -5.41 -0.20 -22.30
N GLU A 177 -5.15 0.69 -23.26
CA GLU A 177 -3.81 1.20 -23.55
C GLU A 177 -3.50 2.49 -22.79
N LYS A 178 -4.46 3.04 -22.04
CA LYS A 178 -4.23 4.19 -21.16
C LYS A 178 -3.28 3.78 -20.05
N ILE A 179 -2.14 4.47 -19.98
CA ILE A 179 -1.16 4.24 -18.93
C ILE A 179 -1.69 4.76 -17.59
N VAL A 180 -1.40 4.01 -16.56
CA VAL A 180 -1.61 4.35 -15.16
C VAL A 180 -0.32 4.05 -14.42
N LEU A 181 0.12 4.99 -13.59
CA LEU A 181 1.23 4.77 -12.65
C LEU A 181 0.70 4.16 -11.36
N THR A 182 1.42 3.20 -10.78
CA THR A 182 1.16 2.72 -9.43
C THR A 182 2.25 3.24 -8.50
N PRO A 183 2.07 4.41 -7.88
CA PRO A 183 3.05 4.96 -6.96
C PRO A 183 2.98 4.22 -5.62
N PHE A 184 4.09 3.64 -5.18
CA PHE A 184 4.25 3.10 -3.84
C PHE A 184 4.64 4.24 -2.89
N PHE A 185 3.77 4.51 -1.92
CA PHE A 185 3.88 5.66 -1.02
C PHE A 185 4.49 5.33 0.33
N ILE A 186 5.42 6.20 0.76
CA ILE A 186 5.84 6.34 2.15
C ILE A 186 4.92 7.36 2.82
N VAL A 187 4.31 6.97 3.93
CA VAL A 187 3.18 7.71 4.52
C VAL A 187 3.50 8.45 5.82
N SER A 188 4.74 8.37 6.29
CA SER A 188 5.21 9.08 7.48
C SER A 188 6.74 9.27 7.45
N GLY A 189 7.23 9.92 8.49
CA GLY A 189 8.63 10.19 8.80
C GLY A 189 8.69 11.01 10.08
N PRO A 190 9.89 11.33 10.60
CA PRO A 190 10.03 12.02 11.88
C PRO A 190 9.59 13.49 11.80
N ASP A 191 8.84 13.95 12.79
CA ASP A 191 8.64 15.38 13.06
C ASP A 191 9.84 15.94 13.84
N ILE A 192 10.95 16.18 13.13
CA ILE A 192 12.20 16.64 13.75
C ILE A 192 12.00 17.95 14.53
N SER A 193 11.15 18.86 14.02
CA SER A 193 10.85 20.11 14.71
C SER A 193 10.17 19.88 16.05
N GLU A 194 9.19 18.98 16.11
CA GLU A 194 8.54 18.60 17.36
C GLU A 194 9.48 17.83 18.30
N MET A 195 10.26 16.90 17.77
CA MET A 195 11.27 16.17 18.54
C MET A 195 12.26 17.12 19.21
N LYS A 196 12.77 18.14 18.51
CA LYS A 196 13.61 19.20 19.09
C LYS A 196 12.91 19.95 20.22
N ARG A 197 11.62 20.30 20.04
CA ARG A 197 10.82 20.96 21.11
C ARG A 197 10.64 20.08 22.34
N ARG A 198 10.54 18.76 22.18
CA ARG A 198 10.48 17.77 23.27
C ARG A 198 11.84 17.46 23.90
N GLY A 199 12.91 18.06 23.40
CA GLY A 199 14.25 17.96 23.97
C GLY A 199 15.16 16.94 23.32
N CYS A 200 14.88 16.48 22.09
CA CYS A 200 15.80 15.65 21.32
C CYS A 200 17.04 16.41 20.82
N PRO A 201 18.21 15.76 20.76
CA PRO A 201 18.51 14.37 21.15
C PRO A 201 19.02 14.27 22.61
N GLY A 202 18.41 15.01 23.54
CA GLY A 202 18.72 14.91 24.97
C GLY A 202 18.02 13.74 25.66
N SER A 203 18.16 13.66 26.99
CA SER A 203 17.66 12.54 27.81
C SER A 203 16.15 12.32 27.79
N ASN A 204 15.35 13.33 27.41
CA ASN A 204 13.89 13.27 27.34
C ASN A 204 13.39 13.06 25.91
N CYS A 205 14.26 12.63 25.00
CA CYS A 205 13.92 12.47 23.59
C CYS A 205 12.91 11.33 23.37
N SER A 206 11.84 11.62 22.64
CA SER A 206 10.86 10.65 22.15
C SER A 206 10.67 10.83 20.64
N TYR A 207 10.58 9.72 19.90
CA TYR A 207 10.25 9.78 18.47
C TYR A 207 8.83 10.32 18.27
N VAL A 208 8.66 11.20 17.28
CA VAL A 208 7.35 11.75 16.92
C VAL A 208 7.17 11.63 15.40
N ASP A 209 6.03 11.12 14.97
CA ASP A 209 5.69 11.00 13.54
C ASP A 209 5.08 12.28 12.97
N ALA A 210 5.35 12.51 11.69
CA ALA A 210 4.71 13.50 10.83
C ALA A 210 3.98 12.79 9.68
N PRO A 211 2.81 12.18 9.92
CA PRO A 211 2.10 11.44 8.87
C PRO A 211 1.58 12.36 7.77
N ILE A 212 1.50 11.86 6.53
CA ILE A 212 1.18 12.66 5.34
C ILE A 212 -0.24 13.25 5.32
N TYR A 213 -1.19 12.69 6.09
CA TYR A 213 -2.57 13.18 6.17
C TYR A 213 -2.74 14.37 7.13
N SER A 214 -1.73 14.67 7.94
CA SER A 214 -1.82 15.80 8.88
C SER A 214 -1.59 17.12 8.13
N GLY A 215 -2.43 18.13 8.37
CA GLY A 215 -2.25 19.49 7.83
C GLY A 215 -1.00 20.23 8.33
N ARG A 216 -0.23 19.61 9.25
CA ARG A 216 1.13 20.00 9.64
C ARG A 216 2.12 18.84 9.49
N GLY A 217 1.77 17.84 8.68
CA GLY A 217 2.50 16.60 8.47
C GLY A 217 3.74 16.77 7.60
N GLY A 218 4.24 15.67 7.06
CA GLY A 218 5.52 15.60 6.35
C GLY A 218 5.73 16.63 5.23
N PHE A 219 4.67 17.01 4.52
CA PHE A 219 4.77 17.99 3.43
C PHE A 219 5.12 19.39 3.92
N SER A 220 4.57 19.82 5.05
CA SER A 220 4.75 21.18 5.58
C SER A 220 6.04 21.36 6.39
N LYS A 221 6.88 20.32 6.50
CA LYS A 221 8.07 20.38 7.36
C LYS A 221 9.25 21.03 6.64
N TYR A 222 9.95 21.87 7.40
CA TYR A 222 11.31 22.30 7.07
C TYR A 222 12.22 21.06 6.95
N PRO A 223 13.15 21.02 5.99
CA PRO A 223 13.54 22.10 5.07
C PRO A 223 12.78 22.14 3.73
N PHE A 224 11.80 21.26 3.51
CA PHE A 224 11.20 21.05 2.20
C PHE A 224 10.02 21.99 1.88
N ASN A 225 9.20 22.35 2.87
CA ASN A 225 8.08 23.30 2.74
C ASN A 225 7.15 23.04 1.52
N ARG A 226 6.71 21.79 1.37
CA ARG A 226 5.96 21.28 0.22
C ARG A 226 4.43 21.39 0.37
N ASP A 227 3.97 22.50 0.95
CA ASP A 227 2.55 22.72 1.20
C ASP A 227 1.73 22.67 -0.09
N GLY A 228 0.64 21.91 -0.08
CA GLY A 228 -0.30 21.80 -1.21
C GLY A 228 0.04 20.72 -2.24
N LEU A 229 1.07 19.88 -2.03
CA LEU A 229 1.26 18.67 -2.85
C LEU A 229 0.09 17.69 -2.74
N GLU A 230 -0.56 17.62 -1.58
CA GLU A 230 -1.73 16.78 -1.36
C GLU A 230 -2.80 16.98 -2.43
N ALA A 231 -3.14 18.22 -2.75
CA ALA A 231 -4.15 18.52 -3.76
C ALA A 231 -3.75 17.99 -5.15
N GLN A 232 -2.47 18.06 -5.50
CA GLN A 232 -1.97 17.57 -6.80
C GLN A 232 -1.92 16.04 -6.86
N TYR A 233 -1.57 15.39 -5.76
CA TYR A 233 -1.66 13.94 -5.65
C TYR A 233 -3.09 13.43 -5.81
N LYS A 234 -4.03 14.12 -5.16
CA LYS A 234 -5.46 13.83 -5.28
C LYS A 234 -5.97 14.11 -6.68
N GLU A 235 -5.45 15.13 -7.36
CA GLU A 235 -5.77 15.38 -8.77
C GLU A 235 -5.32 14.22 -9.67
N LEU A 236 -4.06 13.78 -9.56
CA LEU A 236 -3.54 12.64 -10.34
C LEU A 236 -4.39 11.36 -10.15
N PHE A 237 -4.86 11.11 -8.92
CA PHE A 237 -5.74 9.98 -8.60
C PHE A 237 -7.15 10.16 -9.19
N ALA A 238 -7.75 11.34 -8.97
CA ALA A 238 -9.09 11.65 -9.49
C ALA A 238 -9.16 11.59 -11.02
N ARG A 239 -8.05 11.91 -11.70
CA ARG A 239 -7.93 11.89 -13.16
C ARG A 239 -7.60 10.51 -13.73
N GLY A 240 -7.35 9.52 -12.89
CA GLY A 240 -7.00 8.16 -13.31
C GLY A 240 -5.60 8.03 -13.89
N PHE A 241 -4.69 8.97 -13.58
CA PHE A 241 -3.30 8.89 -14.03
C PHE A 241 -2.44 8.06 -13.11
N TRP A 242 -2.83 7.93 -11.84
CA TRP A 242 -2.16 7.02 -10.94
C TRP A 242 -3.09 6.37 -9.92
N HIS A 243 -2.64 5.27 -9.34
CA HIS A 243 -3.36 4.52 -8.31
C HIS A 243 -2.38 4.08 -7.21
N PRO A 244 -2.31 4.84 -6.10
CA PRO A 244 -1.35 4.59 -5.04
C PRO A 244 -1.45 3.22 -4.35
N GLU A 245 -0.30 2.67 -3.99
CA GLU A 245 -0.16 1.46 -3.18
C GLU A 245 0.83 1.70 -2.03
N TYR A 246 0.94 0.75 -1.10
CA TYR A 246 1.70 0.95 0.13
C TYR A 246 3.19 0.65 -0.05
N HIS A 247 4.07 1.63 0.20
CA HIS A 247 5.51 1.36 0.29
C HIS A 247 5.91 1.02 1.72
N GLY A 248 5.61 1.92 2.65
CA GLY A 248 6.08 1.80 4.03
C GLY A 248 5.61 2.96 4.90
N ARG A 249 5.82 2.85 6.21
CA ARG A 249 5.56 3.96 7.14
C ARG A 249 6.72 4.95 7.09
N ALA A 250 7.94 4.46 7.04
CA ALA A 250 9.17 5.21 6.87
C ALA A 250 10.07 4.52 5.83
N HIS A 251 11.03 5.25 5.26
CA HIS A 251 11.97 4.70 4.27
C HIS A 251 13.36 4.39 4.86
N PHE A 252 13.45 4.22 6.19
CA PHE A 252 14.70 4.00 6.91
C PHE A 252 14.47 3.30 8.27
N ASN A 253 15.55 2.78 8.87
CA ASN A 253 15.50 2.18 10.20
C ASN A 253 15.33 3.25 11.30
N VAL A 254 14.09 3.44 11.75
CA VAL A 254 13.74 4.47 12.74
C VAL A 254 14.46 4.26 14.08
N LEU A 255 14.52 3.02 14.56
CA LEU A 255 15.14 2.72 15.86
C LEU A 255 16.65 2.97 15.86
N GLU A 256 17.33 2.58 14.78
CA GLU A 256 18.77 2.79 14.67
C GLU A 256 19.10 4.27 14.48
N TRP A 257 18.36 4.98 13.61
CA TRP A 257 18.52 6.43 13.46
C TRP A 257 18.35 7.16 14.79
N PHE A 258 17.33 6.79 15.57
CA PHE A 258 17.06 7.39 16.87
C PHE A 258 18.19 7.17 17.89
N ARG A 259 18.96 6.07 17.78
CA ARG A 259 20.18 5.85 18.55
C ARG A 259 21.34 6.69 18.03
N GLU A 260 21.54 6.72 16.71
CA GLU A 260 22.65 7.44 16.10
C GLU A 260 22.59 8.96 16.39
N ILE A 261 21.40 9.57 16.40
CA ILE A 261 21.24 11.01 16.73
C ILE A 261 21.64 11.37 18.16
N GLN A 262 21.82 10.40 19.07
CA GLN A 262 22.25 10.68 20.45
C GLN A 262 23.75 11.02 20.53
N SER A 263 24.52 10.67 19.51
CA SER A 263 25.97 10.95 19.46
C SER A 263 26.23 12.28 18.78
N LYS A 264 26.71 13.28 19.53
CA LYS A 264 26.89 14.67 19.06
C LYS A 264 27.81 14.82 17.84
N ASP A 265 28.80 13.95 17.70
CA ASP A 265 29.77 13.99 16.60
C ASP A 265 29.36 13.13 15.40
N SER A 266 28.18 12.50 15.45
CA SER A 266 27.66 11.66 14.37
C SER A 266 27.15 12.48 13.18
N ILE A 267 27.19 11.88 12.00
CA ILE A 267 26.58 12.47 10.79
C ILE A 267 25.05 12.55 10.98
N ALA A 268 24.45 11.54 11.63
CA ALA A 268 23.03 11.53 11.96
C ALA A 268 22.61 12.73 12.82
N TYR A 269 23.41 13.11 13.83
CA TYR A 269 23.16 14.30 14.66
C TYR A 269 23.19 15.58 13.82
N LYS A 270 24.17 15.74 12.93
CA LYS A 270 24.25 16.89 12.02
C LYS A 270 23.02 16.99 11.11
N CYS A 271 22.61 15.87 10.51
CA CYS A 271 21.37 15.81 9.73
C CYS A 271 20.15 16.19 10.55
N PHE A 272 20.00 15.63 11.76
CA PHE A 272 18.92 15.98 12.67
C PHE A 272 18.90 17.48 12.99
N ASP A 273 20.07 18.09 13.18
CA ASP A 273 20.14 19.54 13.43
C ASP A 273 19.69 20.36 12.22
N LEU A 274 19.95 19.87 11.01
CA LEU A 274 19.47 20.47 9.76
C LEU A 274 18.02 20.14 9.41
N GLY A 275 17.30 19.38 10.23
CA GLY A 275 15.93 18.95 9.93
C GLY A 275 15.84 17.81 8.92
N LEU A 276 16.91 17.04 8.75
CA LEU A 276 17.04 15.91 7.82
C LEU A 276 17.19 14.58 8.57
N VAL A 277 16.92 13.48 7.86
CA VAL A 277 17.27 12.12 8.28
C VAL A 277 18.46 11.65 7.45
N CYS A 278 19.46 11.10 8.11
CA CYS A 278 20.52 10.33 7.49
C CYS A 278 21.24 9.50 8.57
N GLY A 279 21.99 8.48 8.15
CA GLY A 279 22.78 7.65 9.05
C GLY A 279 24.25 8.01 9.09
N ASN A 280 24.99 7.38 9.99
CA ASN A 280 26.47 7.35 9.93
C ASN A 280 26.98 6.54 8.73
N SER A 281 26.18 5.57 8.27
CA SER A 281 26.43 4.81 7.06
C SER A 281 25.10 4.57 6.35
N TYR A 282 25.10 4.52 5.03
CA TYR A 282 23.91 4.16 4.26
C TYR A 282 23.37 2.76 4.65
N SER A 283 24.27 1.81 4.92
CA SER A 283 23.87 0.44 5.23
C SER A 283 23.21 0.27 6.60
N SER A 284 23.54 1.10 7.60
CA SER A 284 22.95 0.98 8.95
C SER A 284 21.46 1.33 8.98
N LEU A 285 21.03 2.28 8.13
CA LEU A 285 19.64 2.75 8.11
C LEU A 285 18.78 2.19 6.99
N ARG A 286 19.30 1.23 6.23
CA ARG A 286 18.76 0.84 4.91
C ARG A 286 17.26 0.57 4.84
N SER A 287 16.56 0.11 5.88
CA SER A 287 15.11 -0.12 5.78
C SER A 287 14.43 -0.06 7.13
N GLU A 288 13.15 0.37 7.15
CA GLU A 288 12.31 0.31 8.34
C GLU A 288 12.10 -1.12 8.84
N HIS A 289 12.24 -2.12 7.97
CA HIS A 289 12.03 -3.50 8.34
C HIS A 289 13.25 -4.13 9.04
N SER A 290 14.45 -3.55 8.84
CA SER A 290 15.69 -4.04 9.48
C SER A 290 15.66 -3.95 11.00
N MET A 291 14.73 -3.20 11.59
CA MET A 291 14.65 -3.00 13.03
C MET A 291 13.95 -4.13 13.79
N PHE A 292 13.21 -4.99 13.08
CA PHE A 292 12.44 -6.08 13.70
C PHE A 292 13.21 -7.39 13.75
N SER A 293 14.15 -7.60 12.84
CA SER A 293 14.86 -8.87 12.68
C SER A 293 16.08 -8.94 13.61
N SER A 294 16.13 -9.97 14.44
CA SER A 294 17.32 -10.33 15.23
C SER A 294 17.39 -11.83 15.43
N ASN A 295 18.60 -12.40 15.43
CA ASN A 295 18.82 -13.87 15.46
C ASN A 295 18.16 -14.59 16.64
N ASP A 296 17.99 -13.90 17.77
CA ASP A 296 17.47 -14.50 19.02
C ASP A 296 15.97 -14.25 19.25
N LYS A 297 15.29 -13.59 18.31
CA LYS A 297 13.89 -13.19 18.50
C LYS A 297 12.93 -14.24 17.97
N ASP A 298 11.89 -14.49 18.75
CA ASP A 298 10.79 -15.35 18.36
C ASP A 298 10.08 -14.78 17.10
N PRO A 299 9.96 -15.57 16.00
CA PRO A 299 9.27 -15.15 14.79
C PRO A 299 7.83 -14.67 15.02
N ASP A 300 7.10 -15.25 15.99
CA ASP A 300 5.72 -14.83 16.28
C ASP A 300 5.68 -13.42 16.88
N ILE A 301 6.68 -13.07 17.70
CA ILE A 301 6.83 -11.70 18.23
C ILE A 301 7.18 -10.74 17.09
N GLU A 302 8.07 -11.14 16.19
CA GLU A 302 8.43 -10.34 15.01
C GLU A 302 7.21 -10.03 14.14
N VAL A 303 6.35 -11.03 13.89
CA VAL A 303 5.09 -10.84 13.14
C VAL A 303 4.17 -9.84 13.83
N ILE A 304 3.98 -9.95 15.15
CA ILE A 304 3.12 -9.02 15.91
C ILE A 304 3.65 -7.58 15.80
N GLU A 305 4.96 -7.38 15.93
CA GLU A 305 5.57 -6.05 15.84
C GLU A 305 5.46 -5.46 14.42
N TYR A 306 5.71 -6.26 13.37
CA TYR A 306 5.47 -5.84 11.99
C TYR A 306 4.01 -5.44 11.78
N MET A 307 3.06 -6.24 12.24
CA MET A 307 1.65 -5.93 12.08
C MET A 307 1.27 -4.62 12.77
N GLN A 308 1.76 -4.38 13.98
CA GLN A 308 1.54 -3.12 14.69
C GLN A 308 2.13 -1.93 13.93
N TRP A 309 3.38 -2.06 13.48
CA TRP A 309 4.07 -1.02 12.74
C TRP A 309 3.38 -0.66 11.42
N ILE A 310 3.05 -1.68 10.62
CA ILE A 310 2.39 -1.52 9.32
C ILE A 310 0.95 -1.04 9.52
N SER A 311 0.25 -1.43 10.58
CA SER A 311 -1.11 -0.95 10.85
C SER A 311 -1.17 0.57 11.05
N VAL A 312 -0.16 1.16 11.68
CA VAL A 312 -0.06 2.63 11.81
C VAL A 312 0.14 3.28 10.45
N GLY A 313 1.01 2.72 9.60
CA GLY A 313 1.18 3.19 8.22
C GLY A 313 -0.09 3.03 7.38
N LEU A 314 -0.77 1.89 7.44
CA LEU A 314 -2.04 1.65 6.75
C LEU A 314 -3.13 2.62 7.17
N HIS A 315 -3.17 2.98 8.46
CA HIS A 315 -4.06 4.03 8.95
C HIS A 315 -3.73 5.36 8.27
N ALA A 316 -2.46 5.80 8.29
CA ALA A 316 -2.05 7.05 7.64
C ALA A 316 -2.33 7.05 6.12
N PHE A 317 -2.08 5.93 5.44
CA PHE A 317 -2.42 5.75 4.04
C PHE A 317 -3.93 5.91 3.81
N THR A 318 -4.75 5.25 4.63
CA THR A 318 -6.21 5.25 4.47
C THR A 318 -6.82 6.62 4.79
N GLU A 319 -6.31 7.32 5.81
CA GLU A 319 -6.71 8.70 6.10
C GLU A 319 -6.37 9.61 4.92
N PHE A 320 -5.16 9.46 4.36
CA PHE A 320 -4.74 10.29 3.24
C PHE A 320 -5.52 9.97 1.97
N TRP A 321 -5.55 8.71 1.53
CA TRP A 321 -6.09 8.29 0.23
C TRP A 321 -7.59 8.05 0.22
N GLY A 322 -8.18 7.72 1.36
CA GLY A 322 -9.59 7.38 1.49
C GLY A 322 -9.90 5.91 1.17
N TYR A 323 -8.91 5.07 0.85
CA TYR A 323 -9.05 3.64 0.63
C TYR A 323 -7.90 2.86 1.23
N LYS A 324 -8.09 1.54 1.37
CA LYS A 324 -7.05 0.63 1.87
C LYS A 324 -6.23 0.07 0.71
N PRO A 325 -4.88 0.15 0.74
CA PRO A 325 -4.03 -0.44 -0.27
C PRO A 325 -4.08 -1.97 -0.16
N VAL A 326 -3.85 -2.67 -1.27
CA VAL A 326 -3.88 -4.14 -1.31
C VAL A 326 -2.60 -4.74 -1.86
N VAL A 327 -1.70 -3.92 -2.38
CA VAL A 327 -0.35 -4.33 -2.81
C VAL A 327 0.68 -3.54 -2.00
N VAL A 328 1.81 -4.19 -1.75
CA VAL A 328 2.96 -3.57 -1.07
C VAL A 328 4.24 -3.80 -1.83
N SER A 329 5.12 -2.80 -1.85
CA SER A 329 6.53 -2.99 -2.18
C SER A 329 7.35 -2.52 -0.99
N SER A 330 8.31 -3.30 -0.54
CA SER A 330 9.06 -2.99 0.68
C SER A 330 10.16 -1.93 0.43
N PRO A 331 10.38 -0.96 1.35
CA PRO A 331 11.50 -0.02 1.28
C PRO A 331 12.83 -0.73 1.08
N HIS A 332 13.57 -0.27 0.07
CA HIS A 332 14.87 -0.83 -0.34
C HIS A 332 14.83 -2.33 -0.69
N ASN A 333 13.65 -2.86 -1.05
CA ASN A 333 13.39 -4.27 -1.35
C ASN A 333 13.80 -5.21 -0.20
N THR A 334 13.57 -4.81 1.05
CA THR A 334 13.96 -5.60 2.24
C THR A 334 12.82 -6.53 2.66
N TRP A 335 13.01 -7.84 2.54
CA TRP A 335 11.96 -8.83 2.79
C TRP A 335 12.39 -9.89 3.81
N SER A 336 11.44 -10.32 4.64
CA SER A 336 11.59 -11.46 5.56
C SER A 336 10.30 -12.31 5.55
N SER A 337 10.38 -13.55 6.03
CA SER A 337 9.21 -14.41 6.19
C SER A 337 8.17 -13.80 7.13
N SER A 338 8.61 -13.23 8.26
CA SER A 338 7.77 -12.54 9.23
C SER A 338 7.05 -11.34 8.61
N LEU A 339 7.73 -10.56 7.75
CA LEU A 339 7.10 -9.46 7.01
C LEU A 339 6.01 -9.98 6.05
N LEU A 340 6.31 -11.03 5.26
CA LEU A 340 5.34 -11.64 4.34
C LEU A 340 4.10 -12.15 5.07
N GLN A 341 4.29 -12.83 6.20
CA GLN A 341 3.19 -13.31 7.04
C GLN A 341 2.36 -12.13 7.58
N SER A 342 3.02 -11.06 8.02
CA SER A 342 2.36 -9.87 8.57
C SER A 342 1.49 -9.17 7.53
N ILE A 343 1.99 -8.94 6.32
CA ILE A 343 1.21 -8.29 5.25
C ILE A 343 0.03 -9.17 4.82
N PHE A 344 0.20 -10.50 4.79
CA PHE A 344 -0.92 -11.41 4.52
C PHE A 344 -2.02 -11.28 5.57
N GLN A 345 -1.65 -11.29 6.87
CA GLN A 345 -2.63 -11.14 7.96
C GLN A 345 -3.31 -9.77 7.97
N LEU A 346 -2.62 -8.73 7.46
CA LEU A 346 -3.20 -7.40 7.26
C LEU A 346 -4.07 -7.30 6.01
N GLY A 347 -4.19 -8.36 5.20
CA GLY A 347 -5.11 -8.44 4.06
C GLY A 347 -4.54 -7.94 2.74
N PHE A 348 -3.23 -7.80 2.61
CA PHE A 348 -2.59 -7.58 1.31
C PHE A 348 -2.82 -8.82 0.41
N ILE A 349 -3.00 -8.58 -0.89
CA ILE A 349 -3.23 -9.63 -1.88
C ILE A 349 -1.98 -9.98 -2.68
N GLY A 350 -0.99 -9.08 -2.69
CA GLY A 350 0.24 -9.22 -3.47
C GLY A 350 1.35 -8.32 -2.96
N ALA A 351 2.56 -8.64 -3.42
CA ALA A 351 3.75 -7.86 -3.15
C ALA A 351 4.63 -7.76 -4.40
N GLU A 352 5.16 -6.56 -4.62
CA GLU A 352 6.11 -6.27 -5.69
C GLU A 352 7.53 -6.20 -5.13
N LEU A 353 8.38 -7.07 -5.65
CA LEU A 353 9.71 -7.36 -5.14
C LEU A 353 10.80 -6.72 -6.01
N GLY A 354 12.03 -6.70 -5.50
CA GLY A 354 13.21 -6.39 -6.31
C GLY A 354 13.58 -7.53 -7.25
N ASP A 355 14.62 -7.32 -8.05
CA ASP A 355 15.11 -8.34 -8.99
C ASP A 355 15.45 -9.67 -8.29
N ASN A 356 14.95 -10.78 -8.83
CA ASN A 356 15.26 -12.16 -8.42
C ASN A 356 14.97 -12.49 -6.94
N GLN A 357 13.98 -11.85 -6.33
CA GLN A 357 13.59 -12.15 -4.94
C GLN A 357 12.45 -13.16 -4.83
N THR A 358 11.64 -13.35 -5.87
CA THR A 358 10.52 -14.30 -5.87
C THR A 358 10.95 -15.70 -5.46
N ASP A 359 11.98 -16.29 -6.09
CA ASP A 359 12.37 -17.68 -5.83
C ASP A 359 12.77 -17.90 -4.36
N LEU A 360 13.47 -16.92 -3.77
CA LEU A 360 13.86 -16.95 -2.36
C LEU A 360 12.61 -16.87 -1.47
N LEU A 361 11.69 -15.97 -1.78
CA LEU A 361 10.52 -15.70 -0.96
C LEU A 361 9.40 -16.73 -1.12
N GLU A 362 9.31 -17.40 -2.27
CA GLU A 362 8.35 -18.49 -2.50
C GLU A 362 8.61 -19.67 -1.55
N THR A 363 9.87 -19.91 -1.16
CA THR A 363 10.18 -20.93 -0.12
C THR A 363 9.56 -20.60 1.23
N TYR A 364 9.35 -19.32 1.53
CA TYR A 364 8.72 -18.82 2.76
C TYR A 364 7.23 -18.53 2.59
N ASN A 365 6.74 -18.45 1.35
CA ASN A 365 5.33 -18.21 1.03
C ASN A 365 4.51 -19.51 1.22
N THR A 366 4.55 -20.02 2.45
CA THR A 366 3.84 -21.22 2.91
C THR A 366 2.32 -21.12 2.69
N TYR A 367 1.82 -19.92 2.41
CA TYR A 367 0.41 -19.61 2.32
C TYR A 367 -0.15 -19.60 0.90
N ASN A 368 0.63 -19.56 -0.18
CA ASN A 368 0.09 -19.53 -1.56
C ASN A 368 -0.98 -18.44 -1.82
N HIS A 369 -1.12 -17.48 -0.90
CA HIS A 369 -2.21 -16.50 -0.89
C HIS A 369 -1.74 -15.12 -1.32
N LEU A 370 -0.43 -14.83 -1.21
CA LEU A 370 0.17 -13.62 -1.74
C LEU A 370 0.66 -13.84 -3.17
N SER A 371 0.23 -12.94 -4.07
CA SER A 371 0.82 -12.83 -5.40
C SER A 371 2.15 -12.11 -5.32
N LEU A 372 3.26 -12.84 -5.45
CA LEU A 372 4.61 -12.29 -5.42
C LEU A 372 5.13 -12.07 -6.84
N MET A 373 5.67 -10.89 -7.13
CA MET A 373 6.16 -10.55 -8.47
C MET A 373 7.44 -9.74 -8.40
N ASN A 374 8.50 -10.21 -9.04
CA ASN A 374 9.69 -9.39 -9.28
C ASN A 374 9.33 -8.26 -10.25
N ARG A 375 9.71 -7.04 -9.90
CA ARG A 375 9.62 -5.92 -10.83
C ARG A 375 10.75 -6.02 -11.84
N PHE A 376 10.44 -5.85 -13.11
CA PHE A 376 11.42 -5.67 -14.17
C PHE A 376 12.10 -4.32 -13.96
N ARG A 377 13.37 -4.34 -13.57
CA ARG A 377 14.14 -3.14 -13.33
C ARG A 377 14.28 -2.25 -14.57
N TYR A 378 13.65 -1.08 -14.53
CA TYR A 378 13.61 -0.11 -15.63
C TYR A 378 14.03 1.29 -15.15
N ASP A 379 15.17 1.33 -14.47
CA ASP A 379 15.67 2.56 -13.84
C ASP A 379 16.46 3.40 -14.84
N ALA A 380 15.75 4.27 -15.58
CA ALA A 380 16.37 5.12 -16.59
C ALA A 380 17.45 6.06 -16.04
N PHE A 381 17.38 6.41 -14.76
CA PHE A 381 18.35 7.26 -14.09
C PHE A 381 19.69 6.57 -13.72
N TYR A 382 19.82 5.24 -13.91
CA TYR A 382 21.10 4.58 -13.70
C TYR A 382 22.09 4.91 -14.83
N PRO A 383 23.38 5.20 -14.54
CA PRO A 383 24.38 5.54 -15.56
C PRO A 383 24.54 4.49 -16.67
N GLU A 384 24.31 3.21 -16.35
CA GLU A 384 24.42 2.08 -17.28
C GLU A 384 23.14 1.86 -18.09
N PHE A 385 22.08 2.64 -17.85
CA PHE A 385 20.83 2.49 -18.59
C PHE A 385 21.04 2.81 -20.08
N ARG A 386 20.56 1.92 -20.94
CA ARG A 386 20.59 2.07 -22.40
C ARG A 386 19.21 1.71 -22.92
N LEU A 387 18.49 2.71 -23.42
CA LEU A 387 17.08 2.60 -23.81
C LEU A 387 16.84 1.40 -24.74
N ASP A 388 17.56 1.31 -25.86
CA ASP A 388 17.34 0.26 -26.86
C ASP A 388 17.55 -1.15 -26.29
N SER A 389 18.68 -1.37 -25.60
CA SER A 389 18.98 -2.67 -24.99
C SER A 389 17.97 -3.03 -23.90
N ARG A 390 17.52 -2.06 -23.11
CA ARG A 390 16.50 -2.29 -22.08
C ARG A 390 15.13 -2.55 -22.66
N LEU A 391 14.76 -1.90 -23.76
CA LEU A 391 13.52 -2.18 -24.49
C LEU A 391 13.53 -3.59 -25.07
N GLU A 392 14.63 -4.03 -25.68
CA GLU A 392 14.76 -5.40 -26.19
C GLU A 392 14.59 -6.44 -25.07
N GLN A 393 15.23 -6.22 -23.92
CA GLN A 393 15.09 -7.08 -22.74
C GLN A 393 13.66 -7.10 -22.20
N LEU A 394 13.02 -5.93 -22.11
CA LEU A 394 11.64 -5.79 -21.65
C LEU A 394 10.66 -6.52 -22.58
N ILE A 395 10.80 -6.35 -23.90
CA ILE A 395 9.96 -7.04 -24.89
C ILE A 395 10.19 -8.56 -24.81
N SER A 396 11.46 -9.00 -24.70
CA SER A 396 11.75 -10.42 -24.48
C SER A 396 11.10 -10.95 -23.21
N HIS A 397 11.10 -10.17 -22.13
CA HIS A 397 10.44 -10.51 -20.88
C HIS A 397 8.91 -10.59 -21.03
N ILE A 398 8.26 -9.63 -21.69
CA ILE A 398 6.80 -9.63 -21.96
C ILE A 398 6.40 -10.78 -22.92
N ASN A 399 7.29 -11.21 -23.79
CA ASN A 399 7.03 -12.36 -24.65
C ASN A 399 7.14 -13.69 -23.89
N LYS A 400 8.06 -13.77 -22.93
CA LYS A 400 8.25 -14.94 -22.06
C LYS A 400 7.23 -15.01 -20.93
N THR A 401 6.82 -13.85 -20.42
CA THR A 401 5.97 -13.71 -19.24
C THR A 401 4.74 -12.92 -19.61
N ARG A 402 3.58 -13.37 -19.14
CA ARG A 402 2.33 -12.72 -19.48
C ARG A 402 2.05 -11.44 -18.66
N PHE A 403 2.71 -11.34 -17.52
CA PHE A 403 2.55 -10.29 -16.52
C PHE A 403 3.89 -9.62 -16.29
N THR A 404 3.91 -8.29 -16.32
CA THR A 404 5.12 -7.50 -16.09
C THR A 404 4.79 -6.32 -15.18
N SER A 405 5.54 -6.17 -14.09
CA SER A 405 5.64 -4.88 -13.39
C SER A 405 6.92 -4.21 -13.79
N LEU A 406 6.83 -3.00 -14.33
CA LEU A 406 7.97 -2.19 -14.72
C LEU A 406 8.34 -1.27 -13.56
N LEU A 407 9.54 -1.41 -13.01
CA LEU A 407 10.04 -0.54 -11.94
C LEU A 407 10.50 0.80 -12.53
N TRP A 408 9.91 1.89 -12.06
CA TRP A 408 10.23 3.24 -12.48
C TRP A 408 10.24 4.18 -11.28
N HIS A 409 11.39 4.40 -10.64
CA HIS A 409 11.50 5.24 -9.45
C HIS A 409 11.03 6.70 -9.66
N ALA A 410 10.50 7.33 -8.60
CA ALA A 410 10.03 8.72 -8.62
C ALA A 410 11.09 9.71 -9.14
N GLN A 411 12.37 9.45 -8.84
CA GLN A 411 13.56 10.20 -9.23
C GLN A 411 13.59 10.49 -10.73
N ASN A 412 12.98 9.62 -11.56
CA ASN A 412 12.91 9.83 -13.00
C ASN A 412 12.16 11.10 -13.44
N VAL A 413 11.37 11.72 -12.55
CA VAL A 413 10.64 12.97 -12.84
C VAL A 413 10.93 14.15 -11.93
N LEU A 414 11.79 13.96 -10.92
CA LEU A 414 12.12 15.00 -9.95
C LEU A 414 13.20 15.93 -10.53
N SER A 415 12.85 17.19 -10.74
CA SER A 415 13.78 18.18 -11.33
C SER A 415 14.91 18.58 -10.41
N SER A 416 14.79 18.34 -9.10
CA SER A 416 15.89 18.58 -8.17
C SER A 416 16.95 17.48 -8.21
N CYS A 417 16.67 16.31 -8.78
CA CYS A 417 17.65 15.22 -8.89
C CYS A 417 18.66 15.43 -10.03
N PHE A 418 18.25 16.07 -11.13
CA PHE A 418 19.00 16.10 -12.38
C PHE A 418 18.89 17.46 -13.10
N ASP A 419 19.85 17.76 -13.96
CA ASP A 419 19.71 18.90 -14.86
C ASP A 419 18.56 18.71 -15.87
N THR A 420 18.12 19.80 -16.49
CA THR A 420 16.99 19.79 -17.45
C THR A 420 17.24 18.89 -18.66
N SER A 421 18.48 18.77 -19.14
CA SER A 421 18.81 17.94 -20.29
C SER A 421 18.61 16.46 -19.96
N HIS A 422 19.13 16.03 -18.81
CA HIS A 422 18.98 14.67 -18.34
C HIS A 422 17.53 14.33 -18.00
N LEU A 423 16.79 15.25 -17.35
CA LEU A 423 15.37 15.06 -17.08
C LEU A 423 14.53 14.87 -18.36
N ASN A 424 14.84 15.63 -19.41
CA ASN A 424 14.21 15.47 -20.73
C ASN A 424 14.55 14.10 -21.35
N TYR A 425 15.79 13.63 -21.19
CA TYR A 425 16.19 12.29 -21.59
C TYR A 425 15.36 11.21 -20.89
N LEU A 426 15.20 11.28 -19.56
CA LEU A 426 14.41 10.33 -18.78
C LEU A 426 12.93 10.32 -19.21
N SER A 427 12.36 11.51 -19.44
CA SER A 427 11.00 11.66 -19.95
C SER A 427 10.84 11.04 -21.34
N ASN A 428 11.81 11.25 -22.23
CA ASN A 428 11.82 10.66 -23.57
C ASN A 428 11.95 9.13 -23.50
N CYS A 429 12.79 8.58 -22.62
CA CYS A 429 12.87 7.14 -22.41
C CYS A 429 11.50 6.55 -22.03
N PHE A 430 10.78 7.21 -21.11
CA PHE A 430 9.44 6.77 -20.72
C PHE A 430 8.44 6.82 -21.88
N VAL A 431 8.41 7.93 -22.64
CA VAL A 431 7.54 8.11 -23.81
C VAL A 431 7.80 7.05 -24.87
N GLU A 432 9.06 6.84 -25.26
CA GLU A 432 9.43 5.86 -26.29
C GLU A 432 9.14 4.42 -25.83
N THR A 433 9.28 4.13 -24.54
CA THR A 433 8.87 2.84 -23.97
C THR A 433 7.39 2.60 -24.14
N VAL A 434 6.55 3.55 -23.71
CA VAL A 434 5.09 3.42 -23.82
C VAL A 434 4.66 3.28 -25.29
N LYS A 435 5.25 4.06 -26.20
CA LYS A 435 4.99 3.93 -27.64
C LYS A 435 5.35 2.54 -28.15
N LYS A 436 6.54 2.04 -27.80
CA LYS A 436 7.02 0.74 -28.28
C LYS A 436 6.17 -0.41 -27.75
N LEU A 437 5.73 -0.35 -26.50
CA LEU A 437 4.84 -1.35 -25.90
C LEU A 437 3.47 -1.37 -26.58
N ARG A 438 2.90 -0.22 -26.92
CA ARG A 438 1.62 -0.15 -27.66
C ARG A 438 1.71 -0.67 -29.10
N GLN A 439 2.90 -0.68 -29.68
CA GLN A 439 3.16 -1.12 -31.05
C GLN A 439 3.57 -2.61 -31.15
N LEU A 440 3.33 -3.43 -30.12
CA LEU A 440 3.61 -4.86 -30.19
C LEU A 440 2.55 -5.56 -31.06
N ASP A 441 2.95 -6.06 -32.23
CA ASP A 441 2.02 -6.58 -33.25
C ASP A 441 1.28 -7.86 -32.83
N ASP A 442 1.89 -8.70 -31.97
CA ASP A 442 1.37 -10.04 -31.64
C ASP A 442 0.43 -10.08 -30.43
N CYS A 443 0.17 -8.93 -29.78
CA CYS A 443 -0.62 -8.90 -28.56
C CYS A 443 -1.27 -7.53 -28.28
N HIS A 444 -2.35 -7.56 -27.50
CA HIS A 444 -2.93 -6.36 -26.90
C HIS A 444 -2.27 -6.09 -25.54
N VAL A 445 -1.51 -5.02 -25.46
CA VAL A 445 -0.98 -4.54 -24.18
C VAL A 445 -2.08 -3.85 -23.38
N VAL A 446 -2.26 -4.29 -22.15
CA VAL A 446 -3.17 -3.70 -21.18
C VAL A 446 -2.35 -3.10 -20.06
N PHE A 447 -2.44 -1.78 -19.91
CA PHE A 447 -1.90 -1.08 -18.74
C PHE A 447 -2.90 -1.17 -17.59
N LEU A 448 -2.38 -1.56 -16.43
CA LEU A 448 -3.13 -1.86 -15.21
C LEU A 448 -2.48 -1.18 -14.01
N THR A 449 -3.25 -0.98 -12.95
CA THR A 449 -2.67 -0.74 -11.61
C THR A 449 -1.96 -2.01 -11.13
N SER A 450 -1.08 -1.89 -10.14
CA SER A 450 -0.47 -3.07 -9.50
C SER A 450 -1.52 -3.95 -8.82
N SER A 451 -2.53 -3.38 -8.16
CA SER A 451 -3.65 -4.14 -7.60
C SER A 451 -4.40 -4.94 -8.67
N GLU A 452 -4.79 -4.34 -9.78
CA GLU A 452 -5.46 -5.04 -10.89
C GLU A 452 -4.58 -6.19 -11.41
N LEU A 453 -3.28 -5.95 -11.59
CA LEU A 453 -2.34 -6.95 -12.08
C LEU A 453 -2.27 -8.18 -11.16
N HIS A 454 -2.14 -7.96 -9.85
CA HIS A 454 -2.12 -9.03 -8.86
C HIS A 454 -3.47 -9.77 -8.75
N GLN A 455 -4.59 -9.06 -8.86
CA GLN A 455 -5.92 -9.69 -8.91
C GLN A 455 -6.04 -10.59 -10.14
N ILE A 456 -5.74 -10.09 -11.33
CA ILE A 456 -5.87 -10.86 -12.59
C ILE A 456 -4.95 -12.08 -12.57
N ARG A 457 -3.73 -11.96 -12.04
CA ARG A 457 -2.83 -13.11 -11.88
C ARG A 457 -3.42 -14.18 -10.96
N ARG A 458 -4.15 -13.80 -9.91
CA ARG A 458 -4.77 -14.71 -8.93
C ARG A 458 -6.08 -15.33 -9.40
N GLN A 459 -6.92 -14.59 -10.12
CA GLN A 459 -8.30 -15.03 -10.40
C GLN A 459 -8.77 -14.76 -11.84
N GLY A 460 -7.97 -14.07 -12.65
CA GLY A 460 -8.23 -13.77 -14.06
C GLY A 460 -9.13 -12.57 -14.34
N TRP A 461 -9.59 -11.89 -13.30
CA TRP A 461 -10.38 -10.67 -13.37
C TRP A 461 -10.00 -9.72 -12.21
N SER A 462 -10.26 -8.44 -12.37
CA SER A 462 -9.97 -7.41 -11.35
C SER A 462 -11.22 -6.62 -10.98
N ARG A 463 -11.17 -6.05 -9.77
CA ARG A 463 -12.01 -4.96 -9.30
C ARG A 463 -11.10 -3.89 -8.71
N GLU A 464 -11.14 -2.70 -9.29
CA GLU A 464 -10.34 -1.57 -8.83
C GLU A 464 -11.22 -0.43 -8.34
N VAL A 465 -10.77 0.19 -7.25
CA VAL A 465 -11.44 1.34 -6.64
C VAL A 465 -10.79 2.61 -7.15
N TRP A 466 -11.61 3.46 -7.77
CA TRP A 466 -11.21 4.79 -8.22
C TRP A 466 -12.04 5.85 -7.49
N ASN A 467 -11.60 7.10 -7.56
CA ASN A 467 -12.15 8.24 -6.81
C ASN A 467 -13.69 8.23 -6.68
N ASP A 468 -14.41 8.06 -7.79
CA ASP A 468 -15.87 8.10 -7.84
C ASP A 468 -16.49 6.82 -8.43
N CYS A 469 -15.70 5.76 -8.64
CA CYS A 469 -16.16 4.60 -9.41
C CYS A 469 -15.47 3.29 -9.05
N LEU A 470 -16.16 2.19 -9.37
CA LEU A 470 -15.58 0.85 -9.40
C LEU A 470 -15.33 0.44 -10.85
N VAL A 471 -14.15 -0.12 -11.12
CA VAL A 471 -13.80 -0.67 -12.43
C VAL A 471 -13.60 -2.16 -12.30
N TYR A 472 -14.43 -2.93 -13.01
CA TYR A 472 -14.32 -4.38 -13.09
C TYR A 472 -13.76 -4.76 -14.46
N ARG A 473 -12.76 -5.64 -14.53
CA ARG A 473 -12.24 -6.15 -15.81
C ARG A 473 -12.21 -7.67 -15.82
N ASN A 474 -12.68 -8.29 -16.89
CA ASN A 474 -12.63 -9.74 -17.07
C ASN A 474 -11.74 -10.13 -18.24
N PHE A 475 -10.65 -10.86 -17.96
CA PHE A 475 -9.73 -11.38 -18.96
C PHE A 475 -9.78 -12.90 -19.11
N LEU A 476 -10.71 -13.58 -18.43
CA LEU A 476 -10.97 -15.00 -18.62
C LEU A 476 -11.67 -15.25 -19.96
N LYS A 477 -11.50 -16.47 -20.48
CA LYS A 477 -12.24 -16.99 -21.65
C LYS A 477 -13.74 -17.18 -21.39
N LYS A 478 -14.18 -17.10 -20.13
CA LYS A 478 -15.56 -17.31 -19.70
C LYS A 478 -16.11 -16.05 -19.01
N PRO A 479 -17.42 -15.81 -19.05
CA PRO A 479 -18.03 -14.74 -18.27
C PRO A 479 -17.76 -14.89 -16.77
N VAL A 480 -17.67 -13.76 -16.07
CA VAL A 480 -17.57 -13.69 -14.60
C VAL A 480 -18.85 -13.08 -14.05
N ALA A 481 -19.44 -13.72 -13.05
CA ALA A 481 -20.53 -13.15 -12.28
C ALA A 481 -19.98 -12.66 -10.94
N THR A 482 -20.20 -11.38 -10.62
CA THR A 482 -19.81 -10.78 -9.34
C THR A 482 -20.92 -9.87 -8.85
N ASN A 483 -21.07 -9.76 -7.53
CA ASN A 483 -21.92 -8.71 -6.97
C ASN A 483 -21.20 -7.36 -7.09
N VAL A 484 -21.98 -6.28 -7.19
CA VAL A 484 -21.44 -4.91 -7.12
C VAL A 484 -21.24 -4.54 -5.66
N ASP A 485 -20.03 -4.11 -5.31
CA ASP A 485 -19.72 -3.75 -3.94
C ASP A 485 -20.32 -2.38 -3.59
N ASP A 486 -20.69 -2.21 -2.32
CA ASP A 486 -20.99 -0.87 -1.81
C ASP A 486 -19.68 -0.09 -1.73
N LEU A 487 -19.52 0.96 -2.57
CA LEU A 487 -18.29 1.75 -2.55
C LEU A 487 -18.03 2.37 -1.18
N SER A 488 -19.05 2.62 -0.35
CA SER A 488 -18.86 3.14 1.02
C SER A 488 -18.19 2.15 1.98
N LEU A 489 -18.15 0.86 1.62
CA LEU A 489 -17.36 -0.15 2.34
C LEU A 489 -15.89 -0.15 1.91
N LEU A 490 -15.59 0.39 0.73
CA LEU A 490 -14.26 0.39 0.12
C LEU A 490 -13.56 1.76 0.24
N LEU A 491 -14.35 2.83 0.26
CA LEU A 491 -13.92 4.20 0.45
C LEU A 491 -14.43 4.74 1.78
N ARG A 492 -13.60 5.54 2.45
CA ARG A 492 -14.03 6.43 3.53
C ARG A 492 -14.81 7.60 2.98
N THR A 493 -16.02 7.33 2.52
CA THR A 493 -17.01 8.36 2.21
C THR A 493 -18.11 8.33 3.26
N ASN A 494 -18.67 9.50 3.57
CA ASN A 494 -19.88 9.57 4.40
C ASN A 494 -21.15 9.17 3.62
N GLU A 495 -21.01 8.86 2.33
CA GLU A 495 -22.12 8.65 1.40
C GLU A 495 -22.27 7.15 1.09
N THR A 496 -23.32 6.52 1.61
CA THR A 496 -23.64 5.12 1.30
C THR A 496 -24.20 4.99 -0.11
N TRP A 497 -23.71 4.02 -0.90
CA TRP A 497 -24.24 3.75 -2.24
C TRP A 497 -25.56 2.98 -2.22
N SER A 498 -25.91 2.36 -1.08
CA SER A 498 -27.14 1.58 -0.90
C SER A 498 -28.45 2.29 -1.26
N ASN A 499 -28.47 3.63 -1.25
CA ASN A 499 -29.64 4.44 -1.62
C ASN A 499 -29.45 5.24 -2.93
N ARG A 500 -28.38 4.99 -3.67
CA ARG A 500 -28.09 5.70 -4.93
C ARG A 500 -28.39 4.83 -6.13
N VAL A 501 -28.89 5.50 -7.16
CA VAL A 501 -28.92 4.94 -8.51
C VAL A 501 -27.47 4.87 -9.02
N LEU A 502 -27.04 3.69 -9.47
CA LEU A 502 -25.70 3.49 -10.01
C LEU A 502 -25.75 3.48 -11.54
N SER A 503 -24.91 4.28 -12.20
CA SER A 503 -24.72 4.19 -13.64
C SER A 503 -23.66 3.16 -13.97
N VAL A 504 -24.01 2.23 -14.86
CA VAL A 504 -23.11 1.18 -15.35
C VAL A 504 -22.75 1.48 -16.80
N HIS A 505 -21.45 1.58 -17.05
CA HIS A 505 -20.90 1.77 -18.39
C HIS A 505 -20.16 0.50 -18.79
N PHE A 506 -20.65 -0.15 -19.85
CA PHE A 506 -20.08 -1.38 -20.38
C PHE A 506 -19.15 -1.09 -21.56
N TYR A 507 -18.00 -1.76 -21.57
CA TYR A 507 -17.02 -1.65 -22.63
C TYR A 507 -16.43 -3.02 -22.96
N SER A 508 -16.00 -3.17 -24.21
CA SER A 508 -15.31 -4.37 -24.65
C SER A 508 -13.99 -4.03 -25.31
N TYR A 509 -13.00 -4.88 -25.06
CA TYR A 509 -11.72 -4.85 -25.75
C TYR A 509 -11.76 -5.64 -27.06
N LEU A 510 -12.77 -6.50 -27.24
CA LEU A 510 -12.96 -7.32 -28.43
C LEU A 510 -14.10 -6.73 -29.26
N ASN A 511 -13.85 -6.47 -30.56
CA ASN A 511 -14.84 -5.90 -31.49
C ASN A 511 -16.13 -6.75 -31.61
N ASP A 512 -16.10 -8.04 -31.21
CA ASP A 512 -17.22 -8.98 -31.32
C ASP A 512 -18.24 -8.92 -30.17
N SER A 513 -18.02 -8.14 -29.11
CA SER A 513 -18.91 -8.13 -27.93
C SER A 513 -20.32 -7.61 -28.16
N SER A 514 -20.54 -6.88 -29.26
CA SER A 514 -21.87 -6.39 -29.64
C SER A 514 -22.85 -7.56 -29.84
N SER A 515 -22.36 -8.70 -30.34
CA SER A 515 -23.15 -9.92 -30.53
C SER A 515 -23.56 -10.59 -29.20
N PHE A 516 -22.67 -10.58 -28.20
CA PHE A 516 -22.93 -11.19 -26.88
C PHE A 516 -24.06 -10.49 -26.12
N LEU A 517 -24.06 -9.15 -26.14
CA LEU A 517 -25.10 -8.32 -25.50
C LEU A 517 -26.46 -8.50 -26.18
N LEU A 518 -26.49 -8.71 -27.49
CA LEU A 518 -27.72 -8.98 -28.24
C LEU A 518 -28.30 -10.37 -27.97
N ALA A 519 -27.44 -11.36 -27.70
CA ALA A 519 -27.84 -12.75 -27.48
C ALA A 519 -28.42 -13.03 -26.07
N HIS A 520 -28.15 -12.17 -25.08
CA HIS A 520 -28.55 -12.39 -23.69
C HIS A 520 -29.34 -11.20 -23.09
N PRO A 521 -30.55 -10.90 -23.58
CA PRO A 521 -31.34 -9.74 -23.14
C PRO A 521 -31.77 -9.79 -21.67
N ASN A 522 -31.73 -10.98 -21.03
CA ASN A 522 -32.09 -11.16 -19.61
C ASN A 522 -30.92 -10.88 -18.64
N ILE A 523 -29.71 -10.64 -19.14
CA ILE A 523 -28.55 -10.28 -18.31
C ILE A 523 -28.65 -8.81 -17.84
N ILE A 524 -29.53 -8.02 -18.45
CA ILE A 524 -29.59 -6.57 -18.30
C ILE A 524 -31.05 -6.15 -18.18
N SER A 525 -31.56 -6.15 -16.94
CA SER A 525 -32.95 -5.78 -16.66
C SER A 525 -33.12 -4.25 -16.58
N HIS A 526 -33.93 -3.77 -17.53
CA HIS A 526 -34.75 -2.55 -17.60
C HIS A 526 -34.26 -1.24 -18.24
N ARG A 527 -35.01 -0.93 -19.31
CA ARG A 527 -35.20 0.28 -20.13
C ARG A 527 -34.18 0.57 -21.24
N LYS A 528 -34.57 0.17 -22.46
CA LYS A 528 -34.01 0.62 -23.74
C LYS A 528 -34.07 2.16 -23.85
N GLY A 529 -32.92 2.80 -23.69
CA GLY A 529 -32.69 4.19 -24.05
C GLY A 529 -31.24 4.59 -23.74
N ARG A 530 -30.39 4.63 -24.78
CA ARG A 530 -28.97 5.08 -24.74
C ARG A 530 -28.13 4.58 -23.55
N GLY A 531 -27.59 3.35 -23.65
CA GLY A 531 -26.30 2.93 -23.08
C GLY A 531 -26.03 3.05 -21.57
N LEU A 532 -26.93 3.61 -20.77
CA LEU A 532 -26.87 3.65 -19.32
C LEU A 532 -27.78 2.56 -18.76
N LEU A 533 -27.20 1.67 -17.96
CA LEU A 533 -27.94 0.73 -17.14
C LEU A 533 -27.90 1.21 -15.69
N PHE A 534 -29.04 1.10 -15.00
CA PHE A 534 -29.16 1.37 -13.59
C PHE A 534 -29.23 0.07 -12.81
N ILE A 535 -28.35 -0.09 -11.83
CA ILE A 535 -28.29 -1.28 -10.96
C ILE A 535 -28.25 -0.88 -9.48
N SER A 536 -28.60 -1.82 -8.62
CA SER A 536 -28.44 -1.77 -7.16
C SER A 536 -27.15 -2.47 -6.72
N VAL A 537 -26.67 -2.14 -5.53
CA VAL A 537 -25.54 -2.79 -4.84
C VAL A 537 -25.78 -4.30 -4.60
N GLN A 538 -27.00 -4.80 -4.77
CA GLN A 538 -27.32 -6.22 -4.64
C GLN A 538 -27.39 -6.96 -5.98
N ASP A 539 -27.21 -6.26 -7.09
CA ASP A 539 -27.32 -6.86 -8.41
C ASP A 539 -26.04 -7.61 -8.79
N THR A 540 -26.23 -8.76 -9.45
CA THR A 540 -25.14 -9.53 -10.03
C THR A 540 -24.72 -8.89 -11.35
N LEU A 541 -23.49 -8.41 -11.41
CA LEU A 541 -22.83 -7.99 -12.63
C LEU A 541 -22.25 -9.20 -13.36
N ILE A 542 -22.61 -9.36 -14.64
CA ILE A 542 -22.01 -10.36 -15.53
C ILE A 542 -21.03 -9.66 -16.47
N LEU A 543 -19.75 -9.99 -16.34
CA LEU A 543 -18.64 -9.49 -17.14
C LEU A 543 -18.33 -10.51 -18.26
N PRO A 544 -18.63 -10.23 -19.54
CA PRO A 544 -18.22 -11.07 -20.65
C PRO A 544 -16.68 -11.19 -20.77
N PRO A 545 -16.16 -12.21 -21.45
CA PRO A 545 -14.74 -12.31 -21.78
C PRO A 545 -14.20 -11.06 -22.48
N GLY A 546 -13.08 -10.53 -22.01
CA GLY A 546 -12.40 -9.39 -22.65
C GLY A 546 -13.18 -8.08 -22.54
N SER A 547 -13.88 -7.88 -21.43
CA SER A 547 -14.68 -6.69 -21.17
C SER A 547 -14.21 -5.94 -19.94
N TYR A 548 -14.65 -4.68 -19.83
CA TYR A 548 -14.63 -3.98 -18.56
C TYR A 548 -15.92 -3.20 -18.33
N VAL A 549 -16.23 -3.02 -17.06
CA VAL A 549 -17.41 -2.32 -16.59
C VAL A 549 -16.99 -1.26 -15.59
N GLN A 550 -17.50 -0.05 -15.78
CA GLN A 550 -17.36 1.03 -14.82
C GLN A 550 -18.70 1.29 -14.15
N VAL A 551 -18.72 1.26 -12.82
CA VAL A 551 -19.90 1.55 -12.00
C VAL A 551 -19.67 2.85 -11.25
N LYS A 552 -20.57 3.82 -11.42
CA LYS A 552 -20.53 5.14 -10.76
C LYS A 552 -21.81 5.39 -10.00
N ALA A 553 -21.73 6.07 -8.86
CA ALA A 553 -22.92 6.66 -8.26
C ALA A 553 -23.37 7.86 -9.10
N THR A 554 -24.66 7.96 -9.42
CA THR A 554 -25.20 9.15 -10.07
C THR A 554 -25.41 10.25 -9.03
N SER A 555 -25.03 11.48 -9.39
CA SER A 555 -25.48 12.69 -8.68
C SER A 555 -26.91 12.99 -9.12
N GLU A 556 -27.92 12.40 -8.45
CA GLU A 556 -29.30 12.88 -8.61
C GLU A 556 -29.49 14.26 -7.99
#